data_AF-A0A6A8FKJ2-F1
#
_entry.id   AF-A0A6A8FKJ2-F1
#
_cell.length_a   1.000
_cell.length_b   1.000
_cell.length_c   1.000
_cell.angle_alpha   90.00
_cell.angle_beta   90.00
_cell.angle_gamma   90.00
#
_symmetry.space_group_name_H-M   'P 1'
#
loop_
_entity.id
_entity.type
_entity.pdbx_description
1 polymer ?
#
loop_
_entity_poly.entity_id
_entity_poly.type
_entity_poly.pdbx_seq_one_letter_code
_entity_poly.pdbx_strand_id
1 'polypeptide(L)' 'NFPELRDALNTKWNVNILEPREGIGGHCLPKDTKMFLQSSKSVRSKIIIAATEVDKDYRIYRQTRAQTDTGHLI' A
#
# COMPACT_ATOMS: atom_id res chain seq x y z
N ASN A 1 -13.89 5.74 -11.71
CA ASN A 1 -12.86 6.59 -11.08
C ASN A 1 -12.51 6.02 -9.70
N PHE A 2 -11.29 6.11 -9.16
CA PHE A 2 -10.96 5.50 -7.86
C PHE A 2 -11.67 6.16 -6.66
N PRO A 3 -11.72 7.50 -6.52
CA PRO A 3 -12.39 8.15 -5.40
C PRO A 3 -13.88 7.79 -5.29
N GLU A 4 -14.59 7.80 -6.41
CA GLU A 4 -15.99 7.39 -6.50
C GLU A 4 -16.22 5.95 -5.99
N LEU A 5 -15.36 5.00 -6.41
CA LEU A 5 -15.43 3.62 -5.94
C LEU A 5 -15.14 3.50 -4.45
N ARG A 6 -14.13 4.22 -3.95
CA ARG A 6 -13.80 4.26 -2.51
C ARG A 6 -14.98 4.77 -1.69
N ASP A 7 -15.61 5.86 -2.13
CA ASP A 7 -16.73 6.46 -1.43
C ASP A 7 -17.94 5.52 -1.41
N ALA A 8 -18.22 4.84 -2.53
CA ALA A 8 -19.26 3.81 -2.59
C ALA A 8 -18.98 2.64 -1.63
N LEU A 9 -17.75 2.13 -1.56
CA LEU A 9 -17.38 1.03 -0.67
C LEU A 9 -17.45 1.42 0.82
N ASN A 10 -17.08 2.66 1.14
CA ASN A 10 -17.11 3.19 2.51
C ASN A 10 -18.54 3.46 3.04
N THR A 11 -19.57 3.29 2.22
CA THR A 11 -20.97 3.29 2.70
C THR A 11 -21.32 2.03 3.49
N LYS A 12 -20.55 0.94 3.34
CA LYS A 12 -20.76 -0.31 4.08
C LYS A 12 -20.32 -0.16 5.52
N TRP A 13 -21.16 -0.62 6.46
CA TRP A 13 -20.82 -0.62 7.89
C TRP A 13 -19.48 -1.35 8.14
N ASN A 14 -18.64 -0.76 8.99
CA ASN A 14 -17.30 -1.27 9.34
C ASN A 14 -16.31 -1.38 8.16
N VAL A 15 -16.49 -0.56 7.11
CA VAL A 15 -15.52 -0.38 6.03
C VAL A 15 -15.03 1.07 6.05
N ASN A 16 -13.71 1.25 6.07
CA ASN A 16 -13.06 2.54 5.91
C ASN A 16 -11.74 2.39 5.13
N ILE A 17 -11.85 2.39 3.81
CA ILE A 17 -10.74 2.38 2.87
C ILE A 17 -10.13 3.79 2.86
N LEU A 18 -8.86 3.89 3.25
CA LEU A 18 -8.12 5.15 3.29
C LEU A 18 -7.76 5.63 1.87
N GLU A 19 -7.54 6.94 1.71
CA GLU A 19 -7.02 7.46 0.45
C GLU A 19 -5.60 6.92 0.15
N PRO A 20 -5.26 6.67 -1.13
CA PRO A 20 -3.92 6.27 -1.53
C PRO A 20 -2.93 7.41 -1.26
N ARG A 21 -1.75 7.09 -0.73
CA ARG A 21 -0.69 8.05 -0.38
C ARG A 21 0.66 7.63 -0.98
N GLU A 22 1.76 7.88 -0.28
CA GLU A 22 3.12 7.55 -0.73
C GLU A 22 3.49 6.06 -0.56
N GLY A 23 2.59 5.26 0.01
CA GLY A 23 2.83 3.88 0.44
C GLY A 23 2.87 3.75 1.98
N ILE A 24 3.22 2.54 2.46
CA ILE A 24 3.31 2.20 3.88
C ILE A 24 4.57 2.84 4.48
N GLY A 25 4.40 4.03 5.07
CA GLY A 25 5.47 4.78 5.72
C GLY A 25 5.48 4.67 7.25
N GLY A 26 6.24 5.58 7.88
CA GLY A 26 6.33 5.68 9.34
C GLY A 26 7.27 4.65 9.99
N HIS A 27 7.42 4.75 11.31
CA HIS A 27 8.35 3.89 12.05
C HIS A 27 7.73 2.53 12.43
N CYS A 28 6.51 2.54 12.97
CA CYS A 28 5.95 1.38 13.69
C CYS A 28 5.58 0.24 12.74
N LEU A 29 4.76 0.50 11.71
CA LEU A 29 4.26 -0.56 10.83
C LEU A 29 5.40 -1.30 10.10
N PRO A 30 6.37 -0.64 9.45
CA PRO A 30 7.46 -1.36 8.79
C PRO A 30 8.33 -2.16 9.77
N LYS A 31 8.56 -1.63 10.99
CA LYS A 31 9.37 -2.27 12.02
C LYS A 31 8.69 -3.50 12.61
N ASP A 32 7.45 -3.34 13.06
CA ASP A 32 6.72 -4.38 13.77
C ASP A 32 6.36 -5.52 12.81
N THR A 33 6.01 -5.19 11.57
CA THR A 33 5.72 -6.17 10.51
C THR A 33 6.95 -6.99 10.15
N LYS A 34 8.12 -6.34 10.02
CA LYS A 34 9.39 -7.02 9.78
C LYS A 34 9.79 -7.89 10.97
N MET A 35 9.67 -7.36 12.19
CA MET A 35 9.94 -8.11 13.41
C MET A 35 9.07 -9.37 13.48
N PHE A 36 7.76 -9.24 13.22
CA PHE A 36 6.82 -10.37 13.22
C PHE A 36 7.20 -11.43 12.19
N LEU A 37 7.52 -11.03 10.95
CA LEU A 37 7.92 -11.97 9.90
C LEU A 37 9.23 -12.69 10.21
N GLN A 38 10.16 -12.04 10.92
CA GLN A 38 11.47 -12.60 11.28
C GLN A 38 11.41 -13.47 12.53
N SER A 39 10.53 -13.17 13.48
CA SER A 39 10.38 -13.94 14.72
C SER A 39 9.51 -15.18 14.56
N SER A 40 8.60 -15.18 13.56
CA SER A 40 7.67 -16.28 13.33
C SER A 40 8.34 -17.42 12.54
N LYS A 41 8.88 -18.43 13.26
CA LYS A 41 9.63 -19.56 12.70
C LYS A 41 8.76 -20.64 12.04
N SER A 42 7.49 -20.74 12.41
CA SER A 42 6.59 -21.83 11.97
C SER A 42 5.50 -21.36 10.98
N VAL A 43 5.05 -20.11 11.07
CA VAL A 43 3.97 -19.58 10.22
C VAL A 43 4.33 -18.18 9.74
N ARG A 44 4.56 -18.04 8.43
CA ARG A 44 4.64 -16.73 7.78
C ARG A 44 3.24 -16.23 7.44
N SER A 45 2.92 -15.00 7.83
CA SER A 45 1.64 -14.37 7.51
C SER A 45 1.57 -14.03 6.03
N LYS A 46 0.68 -14.68 5.29
CA LYS A 46 0.43 -14.41 3.86
C LYS A 46 -0.09 -13.00 3.63
N ILE A 47 -0.95 -12.49 4.53
CA ILE A 47 -1.55 -11.15 4.42
C ILE A 47 -0.46 -10.08 4.53
N ILE A 48 0.42 -10.20 5.52
CA ILE A 48 1.49 -9.24 5.74
C ILE A 48 2.47 -9.23 4.55
N ILE A 49 2.82 -10.41 4.05
CA ILE A 49 3.74 -10.54 2.91
C ILE A 49 3.12 -9.87 1.68
N ALA A 50 1.88 -10.23 1.34
CA ALA A 50 1.17 -9.65 0.20
C ALA A 50 1.02 -8.13 0.33
N ALA A 51 0.71 -7.61 1.53
CA ALA A 51 0.61 -6.17 1.76
C ALA A 51 1.95 -5.45 1.52
N THR A 52 3.07 -6.07 1.91
CA THR A 52 4.42 -5.52 1.69
C THR A 52 4.79 -5.54 0.20
N GLU A 53 4.43 -6.61 -0.51
CA GLU A 53 4.67 -6.74 -1.95
C GLU A 53 3.85 -5.72 -2.75
N VAL A 54 2.55 -5.60 -2.46
CA VAL A 54 1.67 -4.62 -3.12
C VAL A 54 2.13 -3.18 -2.86
N ASP A 55 2.62 -2.86 -1.66
CA ASP A 55 3.18 -1.53 -1.37
C ASP A 55 4.42 -1.22 -2.24
N LYS A 56 5.31 -2.20 -2.41
CA LYS A 56 6.49 -2.06 -3.27
C LYS A 56 6.08 -1.81 -4.72
N ASP A 57 5.15 -2.60 -5.25
CA ASP A 57 4.67 -2.47 -6.62
C ASP A 57 3.97 -1.12 -6.83
N TYR A 58 3.18 -0.69 -5.85
CA TYR A 58 2.49 0.60 -5.89
C TYR A 58 3.47 1.78 -5.94
N ARG A 59 4.55 1.75 -5.15
CA ARG A 59 5.59 2.79 -5.20
C ARG A 59 6.29 2.85 -6.55
N ILE A 60 6.59 1.69 -7.14
CA ILE A 60 7.18 1.62 -8.49
C ILE A 60 6.22 2.23 -9.51
N TYR A 61 4.95 1.84 -9.50
CA TYR A 61 3.92 2.39 -10.38
C TYR A 61 3.79 3.91 -10.26
N ARG A 62 3.84 4.45 -9.03
CA ARG A 62 3.79 5.91 -8.83
C ARG A 62 5.00 6.62 -9.41
N GLN A 63 6.19 6.05 -9.25
CA GLN A 63 7.41 6.62 -9.82
C GLN A 63 7.40 6.59 -11.34
N THR A 64 6.93 5.51 -11.96
CA THR A 64 6.84 5.41 -13.43
C THR A 64 5.79 6.36 -13.99
N ARG A 65 4.62 6.50 -13.34
CA ARG A 65 3.61 7.49 -13.73
C ARG A 65 4.13 8.92 -13.61
N ALA A 66 4.80 9.25 -12.51
CA ALA A 66 5.38 10.58 -12.32
C ALA A 66 6.36 10.91 -13.46
N GLN A 67 7.20 9.96 -13.88
CA GLN A 67 8.15 10.16 -14.99
C GLN A 67 7.45 10.35 -16.34
N THR A 68 6.37 9.62 -16.62
CA THR A 68 5.59 9.81 -17.86
C THR A 68 4.90 11.17 -17.92
N ASP A 69 4.47 11.70 -16.78
CA ASP A 69 3.81 13.00 -16.72
C ASP A 69 4.82 14.16 -16.89
N THR A 70 6.04 14.03 -16.36
CA THR A 70 7.12 15.03 -16.57
C THR A 70 7.72 14.98 -17.98
N GLY A 71 7.64 13.84 -18.67
CA GLY A 71 8.12 13.67 -20.05
C GLY A 71 7.29 14.37 -21.12
N HIS A 72 6.13 14.97 -20.77
CA HIS A 72 5.26 15.72 -21.69
C HIS A 72 5.49 17.24 -21.62
N LEU A 73 6.49 17.70 -20.87
CA LEU A 73 6.80 19.11 -20.59
C LEU A 73 8.14 19.59 -21.20
N ILE A 74 8.64 18.92 -22.24
CA ILE A 74 9.81 19.35 -23.03
C ILE A 74 9.42 19.54 -24.50
#